data_AF-A0A645EYM9-F1
#
_entry.id   AF-A0A645EYM9-F1
#
_cell.length_a   1.000
_cell.length_b   1.000
_cell.length_c   1.000
_cell.angle_alpha   90.00
_cell.angle_beta   90.00
_cell.angle_gamma   90.00
#
_symmetry.space_group_name_H-M   'P 1'
#
loop_
_entity.id
_entity.type
_entity.pdbx_description
1 polymer ?
#
loop_
_entity_poly.entity_id
_entity_poly.type
_entity_poly.pdbx_seq_one_letter_code
_entity_poly.pdbx_strand_id
1 'polypeptide(L)'
;MVVKNLGIDYTYTELQEMLSVSNPKDTRILYITVKSPSAAMASILANEYATVAKKYIFETMSTEEPNILSVALQPTRPVSPNKTRTVMLGFILGGMLMAGIFVAGFVMDDKVKTPDDILKYSGLVTLAVIPALRANKPVKTGRPKEPPLPVGQARGRG
;
A
#
# COMPACT_ATOMS: atom_id res chain seq x y z
N MET A 1 -8.40 -35.30 20.75
CA MET A 1 -7.10 -35.78 21.26
C MET A 1 -6.15 -34.60 21.51
N VAL A 2 -5.82 -33.78 20.52
CA VAL A 2 -4.91 -32.61 20.69
C VAL A 2 -5.39 -31.60 21.74
N VAL A 3 -6.67 -31.19 21.71
CA VAL A 3 -7.29 -30.28 22.70
C VAL A 3 -7.14 -30.81 24.13
N LYS A 4 -7.35 -32.12 24.32
CA LYS A 4 -7.26 -32.79 25.62
C LYS A 4 -5.82 -32.88 26.12
N ASN A 5 -4.86 -33.08 25.23
CA ASN A 5 -3.44 -33.24 25.58
C ASN A 5 -2.80 -31.91 25.95
N LEU A 6 -3.23 -30.82 25.31
CA LEU A 6 -2.68 -29.48 25.53
C LEU A 6 -3.50 -28.61 26.50
N GLY A 7 -4.71 -29.04 26.89
CA GLY A 7 -5.56 -28.29 27.82
C GLY A 7 -5.96 -26.91 27.31
N ILE A 8 -6.18 -26.80 25.99
CA ILE A 8 -6.46 -25.53 25.30
C ILE A 8 -7.97 -25.38 25.03
N ASP A 9 -8.52 -24.19 25.26
CA ASP A 9 -9.93 -23.88 25.04
C ASP A 9 -10.25 -23.50 23.58
N TYR A 10 -9.64 -24.18 22.60
CA TYR A 10 -10.00 -24.00 21.19
C TYR A 10 -11.11 -24.95 20.79
N THR A 11 -12.05 -24.45 20.01
CA THR A 11 -13.07 -25.31 19.38
C THR A 11 -12.48 -26.14 18.24
N TYR A 12 -13.14 -27.25 17.90
CA TYR A 12 -12.70 -28.11 16.80
C TYR A 12 -12.68 -27.36 15.46
N THR A 13 -13.65 -26.48 15.22
CA THR A 13 -13.75 -25.68 13.98
C THR A 13 -12.57 -24.72 13.85
N GLU A 14 -12.22 -24.00 14.92
CA GLU A 14 -11.08 -23.08 14.92
C GLU A 14 -9.77 -23.82 14.64
N LEU A 15 -9.57 -24.98 15.26
CA LEU A 15 -8.38 -25.79 14.99
C LEU A 15 -8.35 -26.32 13.55
N GLN A 16 -9.50 -26.67 12.99
CA GLN A 16 -9.59 -27.14 11.60
C GLN A 16 -9.27 -26.02 10.60
N GLU A 17 -9.66 -24.78 10.87
CA GLU A 17 -9.30 -23.62 10.04
C GLU A 17 -7.80 -23.28 10.14
N MET A 18 -7.20 -23.52 11.30
CA MET A 18 -5.78 -23.29 11.54
C MET A 18 -4.89 -24.39 10.95
N LEU A 19 -5.44 -25.59 10.73
CA LEU A 19 -4.72 -26.78 10.27
C LEU A 19 -4.80 -26.93 8.75
N SER A 20 -3.66 -27.14 8.10
CA SER A 20 -3.57 -27.47 6.68
C SER A 20 -2.67 -28.67 6.49
N VAL A 21 -3.17 -29.69 5.80
CA VAL A 21 -2.45 -30.93 5.50
C VAL A 21 -2.24 -31.04 4.00
N SER A 22 -1.00 -31.27 3.57
CA SER A 22 -0.62 -31.40 2.17
C SER A 22 0.23 -32.64 1.95
N ASN A 23 0.03 -33.33 0.81
CA ASN A 23 0.78 -34.50 0.41
C ASN A 23 1.26 -34.29 -1.04
N PRO A 24 2.55 -34.00 -1.27
CA PRO A 24 3.10 -33.88 -2.61
C PRO A 24 3.02 -35.20 -3.38
N LYS A 25 2.68 -35.09 -4.66
CA LYS A 25 2.62 -36.24 -5.58
C LYS A 25 3.95 -36.99 -5.58
N ASP A 26 3.86 -38.30 -5.71
CA ASP A 26 5.00 -39.23 -5.77
C ASP A 26 5.88 -39.23 -4.51
N THR A 27 5.38 -38.71 -3.39
CA THR A 27 6.05 -38.79 -2.09
C THR A 27 5.18 -39.49 -1.06
N ARG A 28 5.81 -40.11 -0.06
CA ARG A 28 5.13 -40.63 1.13
C ARG A 28 5.24 -39.63 2.30
N ILE A 29 5.31 -38.34 1.98
CA ILE A 29 5.56 -37.27 2.95
C ILE A 29 4.27 -36.49 3.19
N LEU A 30 3.89 -36.38 4.46
CA LEU A 30 2.77 -35.57 4.90
C LEU A 30 3.28 -34.26 5.50
N TYR A 31 2.83 -33.13 4.96
CA TYR A 31 3.10 -31.81 5.50
C TYR A 31 1.93 -31.39 6.36
N ILE A 32 2.18 -31.21 7.65
CA ILE A 32 1.20 -30.69 8.61
C ILE A 32 1.60 -29.26 8.93
N THR A 33 0.76 -28.30 8.54
CA THR A 33 0.98 -26.87 8.78
C THR A 33 -0.08 -26.35 9.72
N VAL A 34 0.32 -25.65 10.79
CA VAL A 34 -0.58 -25.01 11.74
C VAL A 34 -0.31 -23.51 11.77
N LYS A 35 -1.36 -22.70 11.63
CA LYS A 35 -1.29 -21.24 11.78
C LYS A 35 -1.91 -20.84 13.10
N SER A 36 -1.14 -20.17 13.96
CA SER A 36 -1.62 -19.67 15.24
C SER A 36 -1.14 -18.23 15.47
N PRO A 37 -1.87 -17.40 16.25
CA PRO A 37 -1.42 -16.04 16.62
C PRO A 37 -0.09 -16.03 17.38
N SER A 38 0.21 -17.09 18.14
CA SER A 38 1.45 -17.22 18.90
C SER A 38 2.41 -18.20 18.21
N ALA A 39 3.66 -17.76 17.99
CA ALA A 39 4.71 -18.59 17.41
C ALA A 39 4.99 -19.86 18.25
N ALA A 40 5.00 -19.72 19.58
CA ALA A 40 5.18 -20.83 20.50
C ALA A 40 4.03 -21.85 20.39
N MET A 41 2.80 -21.35 20.34
CA MET A 41 1.62 -22.21 20.25
C MET A 41 1.53 -22.92 18.90
N ALA A 42 1.91 -22.26 17.81
CA ALA A 42 1.98 -22.86 16.48
C ALA A 42 2.91 -24.09 16.44
N SER A 43 4.12 -23.97 16.99
CA SER A 43 5.08 -25.10 17.01
C SER A 43 4.59 -26.24 17.89
N ILE A 44 4.03 -25.92 19.06
CA ILE A 44 3.53 -26.93 20.01
C ILE A 44 2.37 -27.70 19.39
N LEU A 45 1.40 -27.00 18.80
CA LEU A 45 0.28 -27.61 18.11
C LEU A 45 0.74 -28.50 16.96
N ALA A 46 1.62 -28.01 16.09
CA ALA A 46 2.10 -28.78 14.94
C ALA A 46 2.80 -30.08 15.37
N ASN A 47 3.64 -30.03 16.41
CA ASN A 47 4.32 -31.20 16.95
C ASN A 47 3.35 -32.20 17.60
N GLU A 48 2.34 -31.70 18.32
CA GLU A 48 1.31 -32.55 18.92
C GLU A 48 0.45 -33.22 17.85
N TYR A 49 0.04 -32.47 16.81
CA TYR A 49 -0.66 -33.04 15.66
C TYR A 49 0.15 -34.12 14.95
N ALA A 50 1.45 -33.91 14.75
CA ALA A 50 2.32 -34.93 14.16
C ALA A 50 2.38 -36.20 15.01
N THR A 51 2.46 -36.06 16.34
CA THR A 51 2.49 -37.18 17.28
C THR A 51 1.17 -37.96 17.30
N VAL A 52 0.04 -37.26 17.35
CA VAL A 52 -1.29 -37.88 17.31
C VAL A 52 -1.54 -38.53 15.95
N ALA A 53 -1.13 -37.91 14.84
CA ALA A 53 -1.26 -38.48 13.51
C ALA A 53 -0.42 -39.76 13.35
N LYS A 54 0.82 -39.75 13.84
CA LYS A 54 1.70 -40.94 13.86
C LYS A 54 1.03 -42.11 14.56
N LYS A 55 0.51 -41.88 15.79
CA LYS A 55 -0.17 -42.89 16.59
C LYS A 55 -1.45 -43.38 15.91
N TYR A 56 -2.27 -42.48 15.39
CA TYR A 56 -3.53 -42.84 14.72
C TYR A 56 -3.31 -43.69 13.46
N ILE A 57 -2.28 -43.35 12.65
CA ILE A 57 -1.92 -44.13 11.45
C ILE A 57 -1.42 -45.52 11.84
N PHE A 58 -0.55 -45.61 12.86
CA PHE A 58 -0.06 -46.88 13.37
C PHE A 58 -1.19 -47.79 13.86
N GLU A 59 -2.08 -47.27 14.71
CA GLU A 59 -3.21 -48.02 15.29
C GLU A 59 -4.24 -48.43 14.23
N THR A 60 -4.55 -47.54 13.27
CA THR A 60 -5.60 -47.80 12.27
C THR A 60 -5.12 -48.71 11.15
N MET A 61 -3.88 -48.54 10.69
CA MET A 61 -3.35 -49.27 9.53
C MET A 61 -2.64 -50.58 9.92
N SER A 62 -2.37 -50.81 11.22
CA SER A 62 -1.61 -51.98 11.70
C SER A 62 -0.26 -52.15 10.98
N THR A 63 0.38 -51.04 10.57
CA THR A 63 1.66 -51.03 9.86
C THR A 63 2.79 -50.58 10.76
N GLU A 64 4.00 -50.48 10.20
CA GLU A 64 5.12 -49.78 10.84
C GLU A 64 4.77 -48.33 11.16
N GLU A 65 5.36 -47.82 12.24
CA GLU A 65 5.13 -46.48 12.74
C GLU A 65 5.78 -45.43 11.80
N PRO A 66 5.02 -44.42 11.31
CA PRO A 66 5.60 -43.38 10.44
C PRO A 66 6.70 -42.60 11.16
N ASN A 67 7.79 -42.28 10.48
CA ASN A 67 8.85 -41.47 11.10
C ASN A 67 8.57 -39.96 10.97
N ILE A 68 8.94 -39.19 11.99
CA ILE A 68 8.86 -37.73 11.96
C ILE A 68 10.09 -37.21 11.22
N LEU A 69 9.89 -36.69 10.01
CA LEU A 69 10.98 -36.15 9.18
C LEU A 69 11.57 -34.86 9.75
N SER A 70 10.72 -33.99 10.30
CA SER A 70 11.13 -32.71 10.89
C SER A 70 10.16 -32.27 11.97
N VAL A 71 10.71 -31.74 13.06
CA VAL A 71 9.96 -31.14 14.17
C VAL A 71 9.68 -29.67 13.86
N ALA A 72 8.50 -29.20 14.22
CA ALA A 72 8.13 -27.80 14.09
C ALA A 72 8.90 -26.95 15.11
N LEU A 73 9.69 -26.01 14.60
CA LEU A 73 10.37 -24.98 15.39
C LEU A 73 9.49 -23.73 15.47
N GLN A 74 9.73 -22.91 16.49
CA GLN A 74 9.05 -21.63 16.62
C GLN A 74 9.42 -20.72 15.43
N PRO A 75 8.43 -20.20 14.69
CA PRO A 75 8.71 -19.33 13.56
C PRO A 75 9.27 -17.98 14.04
N THR A 76 10.42 -17.58 13.51
CA THR A 76 11.07 -16.30 13.84
C THR A 76 10.42 -15.10 13.13
N ARG A 77 9.63 -15.36 12.08
CA ARG A 77 8.95 -14.33 11.28
C ARG A 77 7.47 -14.66 11.12
N PRO A 78 6.56 -13.70 11.34
CA PRO A 78 5.14 -13.91 11.12
C PRO A 78 4.85 -14.03 9.62
N VAL A 79 4.00 -14.99 9.25
CA VAL A 79 3.58 -15.24 7.87
C VAL A 79 2.50 -14.27 7.38
N SER A 80 1.85 -13.57 8.33
CA SER A 80 0.84 -12.55 8.10
C SER A 80 0.80 -11.56 9.27
N PRO A 81 0.35 -10.31 9.08
CA PRO A 81 0.00 -9.68 7.81
C PRO A 81 1.24 -9.21 7.03
N ASN A 82 1.19 -9.31 5.70
CA ASN A 82 2.21 -8.76 4.81
C ASN A 82 2.15 -7.23 4.85
N LYS A 83 2.95 -6.60 5.72
CA LYS A 83 2.96 -5.14 5.95
C LYS A 83 2.98 -4.34 4.64
N THR A 84 3.78 -4.76 3.66
CA THR A 84 3.88 -4.10 2.35
C THR A 84 2.55 -4.08 1.59
N ARG A 85 1.79 -5.18 1.59
CA ARG A 85 0.50 -5.25 0.89
C ARG A 85 -0.55 -4.39 1.58
N THR A 86 -0.59 -4.41 2.91
CA THR A 86 -1.52 -3.58 3.69
C THR A 86 -1.25 -2.10 3.49
N VAL A 87 0.02 -1.69 3.52
CA VAL A 87 0.42 -0.30 3.28
C VAL A 87 0.08 0.14 1.84
N MET A 88 0.35 -0.70 0.85
CA MET A 88 0.01 -0.40 -0.55
C MET A 88 -1.50 -0.23 -0.75
N LEU A 89 -2.30 -1.12 -0.16
CA LEU A 89 -3.76 -1.03 -0.24
C LEU A 89 -4.29 0.23 0.47
N GLY A 90 -3.75 0.54 1.65
CA GLY A 90 -4.07 1.76 2.39
C GLY A 90 -3.68 3.03 1.63
N PHE A 91 -2.55 3.03 0.93
CA PHE A 91 -2.13 4.16 0.10
C PHE A 91 -3.08 4.41 -1.07
N ILE A 92 -3.50 3.35 -1.77
CA ILE A 92 -4.44 3.48 -2.89
C ILE A 92 -5.80 4.00 -2.40
N LEU A 93 -6.35 3.40 -1.34
CA LEU A 93 -7.63 3.83 -0.78
C LEU A 93 -7.56 5.26 -0.22
N GLY A 94 -6.48 5.60 0.50
CA GLY A 94 -6.25 6.95 1.00
C GLY A 94 -6.11 7.98 -0.13
N GLY A 95 -5.39 7.65 -1.20
CA GLY A 95 -5.25 8.49 -2.38
C GLY A 95 -6.59 8.72 -3.10
N MET A 96 -7.41 7.68 -3.25
CA MET A 96 -8.75 7.81 -3.83
C MET A 96 -9.66 8.70 -3.00
N LEU A 97 -9.66 8.53 -1.67
CA LEU A 97 -10.45 9.39 -0.77
C LEU A 97 -9.96 10.85 -0.82
N MET A 98 -8.65 11.07 -0.80
CA MET A 98 -8.06 12.41 -0.90
C MET A 98 -8.44 13.10 -2.21
N ALA A 99 -8.35 12.39 -3.33
CA ALA A 99 -8.77 12.89 -4.64
C ALA A 99 -10.28 13.21 -4.65
N GLY A 100 -11.11 12.34 -4.07
CA GLY A 100 -12.55 12.56 -3.94
C GLY A 100 -12.89 13.82 -3.15
N ILE A 101 -12.24 14.03 -2.00
CA ILE A 101 -12.41 15.24 -1.18
C ILE A 101 -11.93 16.49 -1.95
N PHE A 102 -10.82 16.39 -2.66
CA PHE A 102 -10.28 17.51 -3.44
C PHE A 102 -11.20 17.91 -4.59
N VAL A 103 -11.76 16.93 -5.31
CA VAL A 103 -12.75 17.15 -6.37
C VAL A 103 -14.05 17.68 -5.80
N ALA A 104 -14.55 17.12 -4.68
CA ALA A 104 -15.75 17.63 -4.02
C ALA A 104 -15.56 19.08 -3.59
N GLY A 105 -14.41 19.42 -3.01
CA GLY A 105 -14.05 20.80 -2.67
C GLY A 105 -13.93 21.71 -3.88
N PHE A 106 -13.43 21.21 -5.02
CA PHE A 106 -13.33 21.98 -6.26
C PHE A 106 -14.70 22.21 -6.92
N VAL A 107 -15.57 21.20 -6.94
CA VAL A 107 -16.92 21.29 -7.52
C VAL A 107 -17.84 22.14 -6.65
N MET A 108 -17.68 22.09 -5.33
CA MET A 108 -18.46 22.89 -4.38
C MET A 108 -17.88 24.31 -4.19
N ASP A 109 -16.75 24.63 -4.82
CA ASP A 109 -16.22 25.99 -4.90
C ASP A 109 -16.89 26.72 -6.07
N ASP A 110 -18.04 27.35 -5.80
CA ASP A 110 -18.79 28.22 -6.72
C ASP A 110 -18.06 29.53 -7.09
N LYS A 111 -16.72 29.58 -7.02
CA LYS A 111 -15.94 30.71 -7.53
C LYS A 111 -15.75 30.60 -9.06
N VAL A 112 -16.45 31.47 -9.77
CA VAL A 112 -16.19 31.87 -11.16
C VAL A 112 -14.72 32.30 -11.30
N LYS A 113 -13.88 31.43 -11.86
CA LYS A 113 -12.43 31.67 -12.04
C LYS A 113 -12.05 31.86 -13.51
N THR A 114 -12.94 31.48 -14.42
CA THR A 114 -12.68 31.44 -15.85
C THR A 114 -13.57 32.45 -16.56
N PRO A 115 -13.07 33.17 -17.58
CA PRO A 115 -13.88 34.11 -18.36
C PRO A 115 -15.09 33.45 -19.05
N ASP A 116 -15.06 32.13 -19.28
CA ASP A 116 -16.18 31.33 -19.80
C ASP A 116 -17.32 31.15 -18.79
N ASP A 117 -17.01 31.14 -17.49
CA ASP A 117 -18.01 31.03 -16.42
C ASP A 117 -18.87 32.31 -16.36
N ILE A 118 -18.28 33.48 -16.67
CA ILE A 118 -18.99 34.77 -16.73
C ILE A 118 -20.05 34.73 -17.84
N LEU A 119 -19.70 34.28 -19.03
CA LEU A 119 -20.64 34.13 -20.14
C LEU A 119 -21.81 33.20 -19.79
N LYS A 120 -21.51 32.08 -19.11
CA LYS A 120 -22.50 31.03 -18.83
C LYS A 120 -23.48 31.38 -17.72
N TYR A 121 -23.05 32.08 -16.67
CA TYR A 121 -23.90 32.47 -15.54
C TYR A 121 -24.55 33.84 -15.68
N SER A 122 -23.90 34.80 -16.36
CA SER A 122 -24.42 36.17 -16.49
C SER A 122 -24.97 36.50 -17.88
N GLY A 123 -24.73 35.66 -18.89
CA GLY A 123 -25.17 35.89 -20.27
C GLY A 123 -24.44 37.03 -21.00
N LEU A 124 -23.42 37.63 -20.37
CA LEU A 124 -22.67 38.76 -20.91
C LEU A 124 -21.43 38.26 -21.66
N VAL A 125 -21.22 38.77 -22.88
CA VAL A 125 -20.00 38.50 -23.65
C VAL A 125 -18.81 39.15 -22.97
N THR A 126 -17.78 38.36 -22.66
CA THR A 126 -16.54 38.87 -22.08
C THR A 126 -15.78 39.69 -23.12
N LEU A 127 -15.82 41.03 -22.97
CA LEU A 127 -15.23 41.97 -23.94
C LEU A 127 -13.70 42.10 -23.81
N ALA A 128 -13.16 41.96 -22.59
CA ALA A 128 -11.73 42.06 -22.31
C ALA A 128 -11.36 41.35 -21.00
N VAL A 129 -10.17 40.74 -20.93
CA VAL A 129 -9.61 40.16 -19.71
C VAL A 129 -8.48 41.06 -19.23
N ILE A 130 -8.67 41.73 -18.08
CA ILE A 130 -7.62 42.56 -17.48
C ILE A 130 -6.91 41.72 -16.41
N PRO A 131 -5.64 41.34 -16.62
CA PRO A 131 -4.87 40.66 -15.59
C PRO A 131 -4.65 41.62 -14.42
N ALA A 132 -5.18 41.28 -13.24
CA ALA A 132 -4.88 42.01 -12.02
C ALA A 132 -3.39 41.85 -11.69
N LEU A 133 -2.58 42.82 -12.09
CA LEU A 133 -1.21 42.97 -11.62
C LEU A 133 -1.27 43.21 -10.11
N ARG A 134 -1.04 42.15 -9.33
CA ARG A 134 -0.79 42.30 -7.89
C ARG A 134 0.39 43.27 -7.75
N ALA A 135 0.13 44.43 -7.16
CA ALA A 135 1.12 45.47 -6.91
C ALA A 135 2.14 45.01 -5.85
N ASN A 136 2.97 44.02 -6.18
CA ASN A 136 4.17 43.70 -5.42
C ASN A 136 5.20 42.92 -6.26
N LYS A 137 5.51 43.42 -7.47
CA LYS A 137 6.79 43.12 -8.12
C LYS A 137 7.31 44.41 -8.75
N PRO A 138 8.46 44.95 -8.31
CA PRO A 138 9.07 46.06 -9.01
C PRO A 138 9.45 45.57 -10.41
N VAL A 139 8.81 46.14 -11.43
CA VAL A 139 9.21 45.97 -12.82
C VAL A 139 10.62 46.54 -12.92
N LYS A 140 11.61 45.66 -13.15
CA LYS A 140 12.95 46.10 -13.52
C LYS A 140 12.88 46.66 -14.93
N THR A 141 12.64 47.96 -15.03
CA THR A 141 12.79 48.70 -16.28
C THR A 141 14.26 48.63 -16.68
N GLY A 142 14.58 47.84 -17.70
CA GLY A 142 15.89 47.87 -18.34
C GLY A 142 16.14 49.28 -18.88
N ARG A 143 17.25 49.89 -18.47
CA ARG A 143 17.66 51.21 -18.98
C ARG A 143 17.78 51.11 -20.51
N PRO A 144 17.28 52.08 -21.29
CA PRO A 144 17.60 52.14 -22.71
C PRO A 144 19.12 52.32 -22.83
N LYS A 145 19.78 51.45 -23.60
CA LYS A 145 21.19 51.64 -23.95
C LYS A 145 21.25 52.86 -24.88
N GLU A 146 21.93 53.91 -24.44
CA GLU A 146 22.22 55.08 -25.28
C GLU A 146 22.91 54.64 -26.57
N PRO A 147 22.50 55.15 -27.75
CA PRO A 147 23.19 54.86 -28.98
C PRO A 147 24.59 55.54 -28.96
N PRO A 148 25.63 54.89 -29.53
CA PRO A 148 26.96 55.47 -29.54
C PRO A 148 27.00 56.75 -30.38
N LEU A 149 27.69 57.77 -29.86
CA LEU A 149 27.87 59.07 -30.51
C LEU A 149 28.47 58.91 -31.93
N PRO A 150 27.98 59.63 -32.94
CA PRO A 150 28.57 59.61 -34.26
C PRO A 150 29.96 60.28 -34.22
N VAL A 151 30.98 59.52 -34.58
CA VAL A 151 32.33 60.04 -34.84
C VAL A 151 32.26 60.85 -36.13
N GLY A 152 32.43 62.17 -36.03
CA GLY A 152 32.35 63.03 -37.20
C GLY A 152 33.10 64.35 -37.06
N GLN A 153 34.20 64.42 -37.82
CA GLN A 153 34.63 65.59 -38.58
C GLN A 153 35.56 66.61 -37.91
N ALA A 154 36.83 66.22 -37.73
CA ALA A 154 37.94 67.17 -37.82
C ALA A 154 38.05 67.68 -39.28
N ARG A 155 37.44 68.83 -39.55
CA ARG A 155 37.64 69.61 -40.77
C ARG A 155 38.65 70.70 -40.44
N GLY A 156 39.85 70.60 -41.01
CA GLY A 156 40.88 71.61 -40.86
C GLY A 156 40.49 72.96 -41.49
N ARG A 157 41.10 74.04 -40.97
CA ARG A 157 41.42 75.30 -41.66
C ARG A 157 42.16 76.23 -40.69
N GLY A 158 43.29 76.79 -41.16
CA GLY A 158 43.97 77.94 -40.58
C GLY A 158 45.32 77.60 -40.00
#